data_AF-A0A1Y2UZT0-F1
#
_entry.id   AF-A0A1Y2UZT0-F1
#
_cell.length_a   1.000
_cell.length_b   1.000
_cell.length_c   1.000
_cell.angle_alpha   90.00
_cell.angle_beta   90.00
_cell.angle_gamma   90.00
#
_symmetry.space_group_name_H-M   'P 1'
#
loop_
_entity.id
_entity.type
_entity.pdbx_description
1 polymer ?
#
loop_
_entity_poly.entity_id
_entity_poly.type
_entity_poly.pdbx_seq_one_letter_code
_entity_poly.pdbx_strand_id
1 'polypeptide(L)'
;MLFKTAIISAVTLFCANGAMAAAVDPRMALIATTAFAACNCPNNCDHKAGSDCKYYSGPSSKSDVLKGKCAKPNGNPYASIECIPN
;
A
#
# COMPACT_ATOMS: atom_id res chain seq x y z
N MET A 1 24.37 -25.57 43.75
CA MET A 1 24.38 -24.10 43.59
C MET A 1 23.52 -23.76 42.40
N LEU A 2 22.71 -22.71 42.59
CA LEU A 2 21.54 -22.33 41.78
C LEU A 2 21.82 -22.18 40.28
N PHE A 3 20.87 -22.74 39.53
CA PHE A 3 20.46 -22.33 38.20
C PHE A 3 20.55 -20.81 38.00
N LYS A 4 21.49 -20.37 37.17
CA LYS A 4 21.62 -18.98 36.78
C LYS A 4 20.61 -18.65 35.69
N THR A 5 19.57 -17.94 36.12
CA THR A 5 18.92 -16.82 35.43
C THR A 5 18.31 -17.11 34.06
N ALA A 6 17.06 -17.56 34.09
CA ALA A 6 16.07 -17.17 33.09
C ALA A 6 15.65 -15.71 33.38
N ILE A 7 16.00 -14.78 32.49
CA ILE A 7 15.43 -13.42 32.49
C ILE A 7 15.06 -13.03 31.05
N ILE A 8 13.77 -13.22 30.75
CA ILE A 8 12.84 -12.23 30.18
C ILE A 8 13.34 -11.40 28.99
N SER A 9 12.74 -11.65 27.83
CA SER A 9 12.10 -10.62 27.00
C SER A 9 11.17 -11.27 25.98
N ALA A 10 9.94 -11.55 26.42
CA ALA A 10 8.79 -11.58 25.53
C ALA A 10 8.36 -10.12 25.31
N VAL A 11 8.17 -9.75 24.04
CA VAL A 11 7.42 -8.59 23.48
C VAL A 11 8.21 -7.97 22.33
N THR A 12 7.83 -8.37 21.11
CA THR A 12 7.44 -7.48 20.00
C THR A 12 6.54 -8.35 19.10
N LEU A 13 5.30 -8.56 19.51
CA LEU A 13 4.14 -7.77 19.09
C LEU A 13 4.06 -7.59 17.56
N PHE A 14 3.27 -8.48 16.96
CA PHE A 14 2.27 -8.20 15.92
C PHE A 14 2.60 -7.09 14.92
N CYS A 15 2.96 -7.50 13.69
CA CYS A 15 2.39 -6.96 12.45
C CYS A 15 2.89 -7.78 11.26
N ALA A 16 2.27 -8.92 11.00
CA ALA A 16 2.32 -9.56 9.68
C ALA A 16 0.94 -10.14 9.33
N ASN A 17 -0.10 -9.37 9.62
CA ASN A 17 -1.45 -9.67 9.16
C ASN A 17 -1.50 -9.18 7.71
N GLY A 18 -1.53 -10.09 6.74
CA GLY A 18 -1.94 -9.74 5.39
C GLY A 18 -1.12 -10.28 4.22
N ALA A 19 -0.42 -11.40 4.33
CA ALA A 19 -0.01 -12.14 3.14
C ALA A 19 -1.13 -13.09 2.69
N MET A 20 -2.30 -12.53 2.40
CA MET A 20 -3.39 -13.21 1.69
C MET A 20 -3.71 -12.37 0.46
N ALA A 21 -2.84 -12.41 -0.55
CA ALA A 21 -3.16 -11.85 -1.86
C ALA A 21 -3.43 -13.02 -2.80
N ALA A 22 -4.71 -13.37 -2.90
CA ALA A 22 -5.25 -14.18 -3.98
C ALA A 22 -4.74 -13.61 -5.31
N ALA A 23 -4.17 -14.47 -6.15
CA ALA A 23 -3.78 -14.13 -7.50
C ALA A 23 -5.02 -13.67 -8.28
N VAL A 24 -5.15 -12.36 -8.49
CA VAL A 24 -6.07 -11.76 -9.46
C VAL A 24 -5.26 -11.30 -10.66
N ASP A 25 -5.70 -11.75 -11.84
CA ASP A 25 -5.12 -11.48 -13.15
C ASP A 25 -4.87 -9.97 -13.39
N PRO A 26 -3.65 -9.54 -13.76
CA PRO A 26 -3.19 -8.15 -13.64
C PRO A 26 -3.64 -7.19 -14.76
N ARG A 27 -4.69 -7.51 -15.55
CA ARG A 27 -5.02 -6.71 -16.76
C ARG A 27 -6.41 -6.10 -16.81
N MET A 28 -7.29 -6.39 -15.85
CA MET A 28 -8.52 -5.61 -15.70
C MET A 28 -8.21 -4.38 -14.85
N ALA A 29 -8.04 -3.25 -15.52
CA ALA A 29 -7.72 -1.95 -14.95
C ALA A 29 -8.87 -1.39 -14.09
N LEU A 30 -9.16 -2.05 -12.97
CA LEU A 30 -10.03 -1.61 -11.90
C LEU A 30 -9.41 -0.33 -11.32
N ILE A 31 -10.09 0.79 -11.54
CA ILE A 31 -9.74 2.06 -10.90
C ILE A 31 -9.62 1.83 -9.40
N ALA A 32 -8.52 2.25 -8.80
CA ALA A 32 -8.28 2.01 -7.39
C ALA A 32 -9.29 2.76 -6.52
N THR A 33 -9.61 2.23 -5.35
CA THR A 33 -10.51 2.90 -4.40
C THR A 33 -9.82 4.01 -3.61
N THR A 34 -8.47 4.01 -3.56
CA THR A 34 -7.68 5.00 -2.83
C THR A 34 -6.40 5.36 -3.59
N ALA A 35 -5.85 6.54 -3.30
CA ALA A 35 -4.58 7.00 -3.88
C ALA A 35 -3.41 6.06 -3.55
N PHE A 36 -3.41 5.45 -2.36
CA PHE A 36 -2.42 4.45 -1.97
C PHE A 36 -2.55 3.15 -2.78
N ALA A 37 -3.75 2.58 -2.88
CA ALA A 37 -3.96 1.31 -3.60
C ALA A 37 -3.67 1.42 -5.11
N ALA A 38 -3.72 2.63 -5.67
CA ALA A 38 -3.39 2.90 -7.06
C ALA A 38 -1.88 2.73 -7.39
N CYS A 39 -1.03 2.70 -6.36
CA CYS A 39 0.42 2.67 -6.50
C CYS A 39 1.10 1.55 -5.71
N ASN A 40 0.36 0.80 -4.89
CA ASN A 40 0.91 -0.21 -4.01
C ASN A 40 0.18 -1.55 -4.16
N CYS A 41 0.82 -2.61 -3.67
CA CYS A 41 0.21 -3.93 -3.52
C CYS A 41 -1.05 -3.90 -2.64
N PRO A 42 -1.99 -4.84 -2.84
CA PRO A 42 -1.93 -5.98 -3.76
C PRO A 42 -2.32 -5.64 -5.21
N ASN A 43 -2.92 -4.47 -5.43
CA ASN A 43 -3.54 -4.15 -6.72
C ASN A 43 -2.52 -3.71 -7.79
N ASN A 44 -1.44 -3.05 -7.38
CA ASN A 44 -0.48 -2.43 -8.30
C ASN A 44 0.96 -2.66 -7.85
N CYS A 45 1.34 -3.92 -7.65
CA CYS A 45 2.68 -4.29 -7.15
C CYS A 45 3.84 -3.89 -8.07
N ASP A 46 3.59 -3.75 -9.38
CA ASP A 46 4.59 -3.34 -10.37
C ASP A 46 4.67 -1.81 -10.56
N HIS A 47 3.82 -1.05 -9.86
CA HIS A 47 3.86 0.39 -9.91
C HIS A 47 5.04 0.92 -9.09
N LYS A 48 5.75 1.89 -9.67
CA LYS A 48 6.89 2.58 -9.08
C LYS A 48 6.68 4.09 -9.15
N ALA A 49 7.59 4.86 -8.55
CA ALA A 49 7.56 6.31 -8.72
C ALA A 49 7.54 6.68 -10.22
N GLY A 50 6.60 7.54 -10.62
CA GLY A 50 6.35 7.94 -12.00
C GLY A 50 5.39 7.04 -12.78
N SER A 51 4.93 5.92 -12.24
CA SER A 51 3.87 5.10 -12.85
C SER A 51 2.57 5.90 -12.94
N ASP A 52 1.85 5.74 -14.05
CA ASP A 52 0.49 6.27 -14.19
C ASP A 52 -0.47 5.57 -13.21
N CYS A 53 -1.31 6.35 -12.56
CA CYS A 53 -2.25 5.86 -11.56
C CYS A 53 -3.62 6.51 -11.72
N LYS A 54 -4.65 5.79 -11.28
CA LYS A 54 -6.05 6.24 -11.30
C LYS A 54 -6.79 5.72 -10.08
N TYR A 55 -7.56 6.58 -9.43
CA TYR A 55 -8.39 6.21 -8.29
C TYR A 55 -9.68 7.02 -8.22
N TYR A 56 -10.69 6.53 -7.52
CA TYR A 56 -11.94 7.25 -7.28
C TYR A 56 -11.73 8.37 -6.24
N SER A 57 -12.29 9.57 -6.49
CA SER A 57 -12.25 10.71 -5.58
C SER A 57 -13.06 10.49 -4.29
N GLY A 58 -13.85 9.43 -4.24
CA GLY A 58 -14.67 9.04 -3.09
C GLY A 58 -14.89 7.53 -3.04
N PRO A 59 -15.55 7.03 -1.97
CA PRO A 59 -15.71 5.59 -1.72
C PRO A 59 -16.67 4.89 -2.70
N SER A 60 -17.43 5.64 -3.49
CA SER A 60 -18.34 5.09 -4.48
C SER A 60 -17.65 4.87 -5.82
N SER A 61 -17.96 3.77 -6.51
CA SER A 61 -17.57 3.55 -7.90
C SER A 61 -18.22 4.53 -8.90
N LYS A 62 -19.15 5.36 -8.43
CA LYS A 62 -19.74 6.48 -9.19
C LYS A 62 -19.03 7.81 -8.94
N SER A 63 -18.05 7.87 -8.04
CA SER A 63 -17.27 9.08 -7.80
C SER A 63 -16.38 9.39 -9.00
N ASP A 64 -15.97 10.65 -9.13
CA ASP A 64 -15.04 11.04 -10.18
C ASP A 64 -13.73 10.24 -10.12
N VAL A 65 -13.11 10.04 -11.28
CA VAL A 65 -11.83 9.33 -11.36
C VAL A 65 -10.72 10.33 -11.47
N LEU A 66 -9.87 10.38 -10.45
CA LEU A 66 -8.66 11.18 -10.42
C LEU A 66 -7.53 10.38 -11.09
N LYS A 67 -6.78 11.06 -11.95
CA LYS A 67 -5.65 10.50 -12.71
C LYS A 67 -4.38 11.25 -12.34
N GLY A 68 -3.27 10.55 -12.24
CA GLY A 68 -2.04 11.16 -11.76
C GLY A 68 -0.83 10.27 -11.94
N LYS A 69 0.20 10.56 -11.14
CA LYS A 69 1.44 9.79 -11.08
C LYS A 69 1.71 9.30 -9.66
N CYS A 70 2.23 8.10 -9.54
CA CYS A 70 2.71 7.58 -8.27
C CYS A 70 3.95 8.37 -7.83
N ALA A 71 3.88 9.05 -6.69
CA ALA A 71 5.00 9.79 -6.14
C ALA A 71 4.97 9.76 -4.61
N LYS A 72 6.09 10.13 -3.99
CA LYS A 72 6.11 10.23 -2.53
C LYS A 72 5.37 11.50 -2.09
N PRO A 73 4.36 11.41 -1.22
CA PRO A 73 3.60 12.57 -0.79
C PRO A 73 4.54 13.60 -0.15
N ASN A 74 4.40 14.86 -0.55
CA ASN A 74 5.23 15.99 -0.10
C ASN A 74 6.75 15.77 -0.24
N GLY A 75 7.19 14.87 -1.13
CA GLY A 75 8.61 14.53 -1.31
C GLY A 75 9.24 13.75 -0.16
N ASN A 76 8.46 13.23 0.80
CA ASN A 76 8.98 12.48 1.94
C ASN A 76 9.65 11.17 1.49
N PRO A 77 10.99 10.99 1.60
CA PRO A 77 11.68 9.82 1.09
C PRO A 77 11.32 8.51 1.80
N TYR A 78 10.75 8.58 3.00
CA TYR A 78 10.36 7.44 3.84
C TYR A 78 8.88 7.04 3.70
N ALA A 79 8.08 7.86 3.00
CA ALA A 79 6.69 7.53 2.74
C ALA A 79 6.56 6.50 1.60
N SER A 80 5.49 5.70 1.66
CA SER A 80 5.03 4.94 0.51
C SER A 80 4.63 5.88 -0.64
N ILE A 81 4.69 5.37 -1.87
CA ILE A 81 4.20 6.12 -3.02
C ILE A 81 2.67 6.19 -2.99
N GLU A 82 2.12 7.32 -3.39
CA GLU A 82 0.68 7.55 -3.52
C GLU A 82 0.39 8.17 -4.88
N CYS A 83 -0.82 8.00 -5.37
CA CYS A 83 -1.26 8.63 -6.60
C CYS A 83 -1.48 10.12 -6.39
N ILE A 84 -0.60 10.96 -6.94
CA ILE A 84 -0.72 12.41 -6.91
C ILE A 84 -1.45 12.85 -8.19
N PRO A 85 -2.68 13.38 -8.09
CA PRO A 85 -3.42 13.85 -9.25
C PRO A 85 -2.70 15.02 -9.93
N ASN A 86 -2.80 15.08 -11.27
CA ASN A 86 -2.31 16.20 -12.08
C ASN A 86 -3.37 17.29 -12.21
#